data_AF-A0A2N5SDA1-F1
#
_entry.id   AF-A0A2N5SDA1-F1
#
_cell.length_a   1.000
_cell.length_b   1.000
_cell.length_c   1.000
_cell.angle_alpha   90.00
_cell.angle_beta   90.00
_cell.angle_gamma   90.00
#
_symmetry.space_group_name_H-M   'P 1'
#
loop_
_entity.id
_entity.type
_entity.pdbx_description
1 polymer ?
#
loop_
_entity_poly.entity_id
_entity_poly.type
_entity_poly.pdbx_seq_one_letter_code
_entity_poly.pdbx_strand_id
1 'polypeptide(L)'
;MMSNSISVSNPATAHESRQRQRKKPMYSYDPNSDLSESEGSSDPKCQSGNTCDDNERTDVDHDIYIQRTLRQERPLPPITWRNFYREINVVSTLALTIIPLITIYGAFTTPLCRLTLAWSIIYYYFTGLSITAGYHRLWSHRSYNASLPLQYFFALGGSGAVQGSIQWWARGHRAYHRYTDTDLDPYSAHKGLL
;
A
#
# COMPACT_ATOMS: atom_id res chain seq x y z
N MET A 1 54.52 41.58 -14.65
CA MET A 1 53.70 41.28 -13.46
C MET A 1 52.46 40.55 -13.95
N MET A 2 52.43 39.22 -13.81
CA MET A 2 51.33 38.36 -14.28
C MET A 2 50.30 38.19 -13.15
N SER A 3 49.06 38.58 -13.41
CA SER A 3 47.94 38.42 -12.48
C SER A 3 47.39 36.99 -12.57
N ASN A 4 47.53 36.19 -11.51
CA ASN A 4 46.87 34.90 -11.37
C ASN A 4 45.44 35.10 -10.83
N SER A 5 44.43 34.87 -11.68
CA SER A 5 43.03 34.75 -11.27
C SER A 5 42.75 33.32 -10.80
N ILE A 6 42.58 33.13 -9.49
CA ILE A 6 42.11 31.87 -8.91
C ILE A 6 40.61 31.75 -9.17
N SER A 7 40.23 30.84 -10.08
CA SER A 7 38.86 30.41 -10.30
C SER A 7 38.41 29.58 -9.09
N VAL A 8 37.55 30.14 -8.25
CA VAL A 8 36.89 29.44 -7.14
C VAL A 8 35.74 28.64 -7.73
N SER A 9 35.95 27.35 -7.98
CA SER A 9 34.89 26.41 -8.35
C SER A 9 33.96 26.18 -7.16
N ASN A 10 32.69 26.53 -7.34
CA ASN A 10 31.63 26.42 -6.33
C ASN A 10 31.33 24.94 -5.99
N PRO A 11 31.40 24.49 -4.73
CA PRO A 11 31.23 23.07 -4.35
C PRO A 11 29.80 22.53 -4.48
N ALA A 12 28.82 23.38 -4.83
CA ALA A 12 27.41 23.01 -4.93
C ALA A 12 27.08 22.10 -6.12
N THR A 13 27.85 22.13 -7.20
CA THR A 13 27.58 21.34 -8.43
C THR A 13 28.10 19.90 -8.38
N ALA A 14 28.99 19.58 -7.44
CA ALA A 14 29.57 18.23 -7.33
C ALA A 14 28.69 17.24 -6.56
N HIS A 15 27.75 17.72 -5.75
CA HIS A 15 26.87 16.86 -4.95
C HIS A 15 25.62 16.40 -5.71
N GLU A 16 25.25 17.13 -6.78
CA GLU A 16 24.09 16.82 -7.63
C GLU A 16 24.42 15.76 -8.69
N SER A 17 25.68 15.70 -9.16
CA SER A 17 26.13 14.70 -10.13
C SER A 17 26.40 13.32 -9.51
N ARG A 18 26.64 13.23 -8.21
CA ARG A 18 26.88 11.95 -7.48
C ARG A 18 25.61 11.21 -7.05
N GLN A 19 24.44 11.86 -7.06
CA GLN A 19 23.18 11.17 -6.78
C GLN A 19 22.61 10.41 -7.99
N ARG A 20 23.15 10.62 -9.19
CA ARG A 20 22.72 9.93 -10.42
C ARG A 20 23.29 8.51 -10.60
N GLN A 21 24.11 8.02 -9.68
CA GLN A 21 24.70 6.67 -9.74
C GLN A 21 24.29 5.80 -8.54
N ARG A 22 23.02 5.86 -8.14
CA ARG A 22 22.47 4.91 -7.16
C ARG A 22 21.98 3.66 -7.89
N LYS A 23 22.51 2.51 -7.45
CA LYS A 23 22.29 1.13 -7.88
C LYS A 23 20.95 0.91 -8.60
N LYS A 24 21.00 0.30 -9.78
CA LYS A 24 19.81 -0.24 -10.45
C LYS A 24 19.05 -1.15 -9.46
N PRO A 25 17.72 -1.05 -9.34
CA PRO A 25 16.94 -2.05 -8.63
C PRO A 25 17.20 -3.44 -9.25
N MET A 26 17.20 -4.48 -8.43
CA MET A 26 17.50 -5.86 -8.86
C MET A 26 16.49 -6.39 -9.90
N TYR A 27 15.36 -5.69 -10.08
CA TYR A 27 14.49 -5.77 -11.23
C TYR A 27 14.57 -4.47 -12.04
N SER A 28 15.44 -4.44 -13.05
CA SER A 28 15.55 -3.35 -14.01
C SER A 28 14.75 -3.73 -15.26
N TYR A 29 13.44 -3.49 -15.26
CA TYR A 29 12.63 -3.56 -16.48
C TYR A 29 12.94 -2.32 -17.35
N ASP A 30 13.45 -2.55 -18.55
CA ASP A 30 13.77 -1.52 -19.53
C ASP A 30 12.57 -1.34 -20.48
N PRO A 31 11.77 -0.26 -20.37
CA PRO A 31 10.60 -0.08 -21.23
C PRO A 31 10.99 0.19 -22.69
N ASN A 32 12.26 0.46 -22.98
CA ASN A 32 12.73 0.66 -24.35
C ASN A 32 13.23 -0.64 -25.01
N SER A 33 13.43 -1.74 -24.26
CA SER A 33 13.68 -3.04 -24.92
C SER A 33 12.47 -3.41 -25.76
N ASP A 34 11.27 -3.27 -25.18
CA ASP A 34 10.03 -3.75 -25.79
C ASP A 34 9.45 -2.72 -26.79
N LEU A 35 9.69 -1.42 -26.58
CA LEU A 35 9.34 -0.40 -27.56
C LEU A 35 10.20 -0.49 -28.83
N SER A 36 11.46 -0.94 -28.71
CA SER A 36 12.31 -1.20 -29.88
C SER A 36 11.93 -2.48 -30.64
N GLU A 37 11.19 -3.39 -30.01
CA GLU A 37 10.62 -4.58 -30.65
C GLU A 37 9.23 -4.34 -31.26
N SER A 38 8.56 -3.23 -30.87
CA SER A 38 7.25 -2.85 -31.41
C SER A 38 7.29 -2.25 -32.82
N GLU A 39 8.47 -1.86 -33.32
CA GLU A 39 8.69 -1.53 -34.73
C GLU A 39 9.42 -2.67 -35.46
N GLY A 40 8.78 -3.84 -35.49
CA GLY A 40 9.17 -4.92 -36.40
C GLY A 40 9.70 -6.19 -35.75
N SER A 41 8.96 -6.79 -34.80
CA SER A 41 9.09 -8.22 -34.54
C SER A 41 7.80 -8.92 -34.92
N SER A 42 7.84 -9.62 -36.06
CA SER A 42 6.85 -10.64 -36.39
C SER A 42 7.19 -11.89 -35.58
N ASP A 43 6.71 -11.92 -34.34
CA ASP A 43 6.83 -13.12 -33.51
C ASP A 43 6.13 -14.30 -34.21
N PRO A 44 6.81 -15.43 -34.47
CA PRO A 44 6.22 -16.53 -35.23
C PRO A 44 5.17 -17.34 -34.47
N LYS A 45 4.78 -16.94 -33.25
CA LYS A 45 3.89 -17.73 -32.38
C LYS A 45 2.41 -17.37 -32.48
N CYS A 46 2.03 -16.28 -33.14
CA CYS A 46 0.63 -15.94 -33.43
C CYS A 46 0.30 -16.14 -34.92
N GLN A 47 0.62 -17.31 -35.46
CA GLN A 47 0.11 -17.77 -36.76
C GLN A 47 -0.56 -19.14 -36.61
N SER A 48 -1.68 -19.18 -35.92
CA SER A 48 -2.68 -20.23 -36.02
C SER A 48 -3.87 -19.79 -35.18
N GLY A 49 -5.09 -20.00 -35.65
CA GLY A 49 -6.32 -19.48 -35.03
C GLY A 49 -6.63 -20.06 -33.65
N ASN A 50 -5.87 -19.65 -32.63
CA ASN A 50 -6.09 -19.93 -31.23
C ASN A 50 -5.92 -18.63 -30.44
N THR A 51 -6.90 -18.40 -29.56
CA THR A 51 -7.02 -17.32 -28.59
C THR A 51 -5.67 -16.82 -28.08
N CYS A 52 -5.32 -15.57 -28.38
CA CYS A 52 -4.41 -14.84 -27.50
C CYS A 52 -5.08 -14.87 -26.12
N ASP A 53 -4.43 -15.46 -25.13
CA ASP A 53 -5.00 -15.55 -23.79
C ASP A 53 -5.16 -14.12 -23.26
N ASP A 54 -6.40 -13.62 -23.20
CA ASP A 54 -6.70 -12.24 -22.80
C ASP A 54 -6.13 -11.92 -21.40
N ASN A 55 -5.91 -12.96 -20.57
CA ASN A 55 -5.25 -12.84 -19.28
C ASN A 55 -3.79 -12.41 -19.41
N GLU A 56 -3.02 -13.03 -20.32
CA GLU A 56 -1.60 -12.72 -20.52
C GLU A 56 -1.41 -11.27 -20.99
N ARG A 57 -2.32 -10.78 -21.85
CA ARG A 57 -2.31 -9.39 -22.29
C ARG A 57 -2.65 -8.40 -21.15
N THR A 58 -3.60 -8.78 -20.29
CA THR A 58 -4.02 -7.94 -19.16
C THR A 58 -2.92 -7.85 -18.10
N ASP A 59 -2.23 -8.97 -17.85
CA ASP A 59 -1.13 -9.05 -16.89
C ASP A 59 0.06 -8.17 -17.35
N VAL A 60 0.44 -8.24 -18.62
CA VAL A 60 1.51 -7.39 -19.18
C VAL A 60 1.16 -5.89 -19.12
N ASP A 61 -0.08 -5.51 -19.47
CA ASP A 61 -0.51 -4.10 -19.36
C ASP A 61 -0.52 -3.60 -17.90
N HIS A 62 -0.96 -4.44 -16.96
CA HIS A 62 -0.91 -4.14 -15.54
C HIS A 62 0.51 -3.97 -15.02
N ASP A 63 1.43 -4.86 -15.40
CA ASP A 63 2.84 -4.75 -15.01
C ASP A 63 3.48 -3.47 -15.54
N ILE A 64 3.24 -3.12 -16.81
CA ILE A 64 3.72 -1.87 -17.42
C ILE A 64 3.19 -0.65 -16.64
N TYR A 65 1.90 -0.66 -16.27
CA TYR A 65 1.30 0.41 -15.47
C TYR A 65 1.94 0.51 -14.08
N ILE A 66 2.10 -0.61 -13.37
CA ILE A 66 2.69 -0.66 -12.03
C ILE A 66 4.12 -0.12 -12.07
N GLN A 67 4.94 -0.58 -13.04
CA GLN A 67 6.31 -0.11 -13.22
C GLN A 67 6.39 1.39 -13.52
N ARG A 68 5.44 1.92 -14.30
CA ARG A 68 5.35 3.35 -14.58
C ARG A 68 5.07 4.15 -13.29
N THR A 69 4.14 3.68 -12.46
CA THR A 69 3.82 4.32 -11.18
C THR A 69 5.01 4.24 -10.22
N LEU A 70 5.64 3.06 -10.07
CA LEU A 70 6.84 2.87 -9.23
C LEU A 70 7.97 3.83 -9.58
N ARG A 71 8.14 4.14 -10.87
CA ARG A 71 9.15 5.10 -11.34
C ARG A 71 8.82 6.56 -11.01
N GLN A 72 7.54 6.91 -10.93
CA GLN A 72 7.09 8.29 -10.69
C GLN A 72 7.01 8.61 -9.19
N GLU A 73 6.72 7.61 -8.35
CA GLU A 73 6.61 7.79 -6.92
C GLU A 73 7.96 8.09 -6.26
N ARG A 74 7.95 9.07 -5.35
CA ARG A 74 9.15 9.45 -4.60
C ARG A 74 9.41 8.43 -3.49
N PRO A 75 10.64 7.92 -3.32
CA PRO A 75 10.95 7.02 -2.22
C PRO A 75 10.82 7.76 -0.89
N LEU A 76 10.28 7.07 0.12
CA LEU A 76 10.23 7.56 1.50
C LEU A 76 11.66 7.83 2.01
N PRO A 77 11.87 8.86 2.85
CA PRO A 77 13.19 9.13 3.42
C PRO A 77 13.67 7.93 4.25
N PRO A 78 14.97 7.61 4.25
CA PRO A 78 15.47 6.49 5.02
C PRO A 78 15.30 6.75 6.52
N ILE A 79 14.74 5.76 7.23
CA ILE A 79 14.60 5.81 8.69
C ILE A 79 16.00 5.91 9.31
N THR A 80 16.27 7.06 9.93
CA THR A 80 17.51 7.34 10.65
C THR A 80 17.16 7.66 12.09
N TRP A 81 18.03 7.37 13.06
CA TRP A 81 17.82 7.69 14.48
C TRP A 81 17.40 9.15 14.75
N ARG A 82 17.90 10.09 13.93
CA ARG A 82 17.56 11.53 14.01
C ARG A 82 16.17 11.87 13.47
N ASN A 83 15.59 11.02 12.63
CA ASN A 83 14.29 11.25 11.98
C ASN A 83 13.21 10.27 12.47
N PHE A 84 13.59 9.24 13.22
CA PHE A 84 12.71 8.18 13.71
C PHE A 84 11.45 8.74 14.41
N TYR A 85 11.61 9.73 15.29
CA TYR A 85 10.48 10.34 16.00
C TYR A 85 9.54 11.17 15.11
N ARG A 86 10.00 11.60 13.92
CA ARG A 86 9.17 12.35 12.96
C ARG A 86 8.42 11.43 11.99
N GLU A 87 8.96 10.26 11.72
CA GLU A 87 8.35 9.25 10.84
C GLU A 87 7.28 8.40 11.56
N ILE A 88 7.26 8.42 12.90
CA ILE A 88 6.25 7.70 13.69
C ILE A 88 4.87 8.36 13.55
N ASN A 89 3.87 7.58 13.17
CA ASN A 89 2.48 7.98 13.31
C ASN A 89 2.05 7.88 14.78
N VAL A 90 2.28 8.97 15.52
CA VAL A 90 2.02 9.06 16.95
C VAL A 90 0.60 8.66 17.32
N VAL A 91 -0.40 9.02 16.50
CA VAL A 91 -1.81 8.68 16.77
C VAL A 91 -2.02 7.17 16.74
N SER A 92 -1.56 6.50 15.67
CA SER A 92 -1.65 5.05 15.56
C SER A 92 -0.85 4.34 16.64
N THR A 93 0.36 4.82 16.95
CA THR A 93 1.21 4.24 17.99
C THR A 93 0.56 4.36 19.38
N LEU A 94 0.00 5.51 19.73
CA LEU A 94 -0.70 5.68 21.01
C LEU A 94 -1.96 4.82 21.08
N ALA A 95 -2.75 4.75 20.01
CA ALA A 95 -3.95 3.91 19.98
C ALA A 95 -3.61 2.42 20.17
N LEU A 96 -2.59 1.92 19.45
CA LEU A 96 -2.17 0.52 19.51
C LEU A 96 -1.46 0.13 20.82
N THR A 97 -0.99 1.10 21.61
CA THR A 97 -0.33 0.84 22.89
C THR A 97 -1.28 1.06 24.08
N ILE A 98 -2.00 2.18 24.11
CA ILE A 98 -2.83 2.56 25.25
C ILE A 98 -4.09 1.68 25.33
N ILE A 99 -4.77 1.42 24.20
CA ILE A 99 -6.04 0.68 24.21
C ILE A 99 -5.83 -0.74 24.78
N PRO A 100 -4.84 -1.53 24.31
CA PRO A 100 -4.60 -2.86 24.88
C PRO A 100 -4.19 -2.83 26.35
N LEU A 101 -3.38 -1.86 26.78
CA LEU A 101 -2.99 -1.73 28.19
C LEU A 101 -4.20 -1.49 29.10
N ILE A 102 -5.13 -0.62 28.67
CA ILE A 102 -6.39 -0.38 29.39
C ILE A 102 -7.25 -1.66 29.40
N THR A 103 -7.33 -2.39 28.27
CA THR A 103 -8.09 -3.64 28.19
C THR A 103 -7.50 -4.72 29.11
N ILE A 104 -6.18 -4.87 29.15
CA ILE A 104 -5.50 -5.84 30.03
C ILE A 104 -5.77 -5.49 31.49
N TYR A 105 -5.59 -4.22 31.88
CA TYR A 105 -5.90 -3.77 33.24
C TYR A 105 -7.37 -4.03 33.59
N GLY A 106 -8.29 -3.64 32.71
CA GLY A 106 -9.72 -3.83 32.87
C GLY A 106 -10.12 -5.31 33.00
N ALA A 107 -9.44 -6.22 32.31
CA ALA A 107 -9.70 -7.66 32.40
C ALA A 107 -9.42 -8.22 33.81
N PHE A 108 -8.44 -7.67 34.53
CA PHE A 108 -8.13 -8.10 35.89
C PHE A 108 -8.96 -7.39 36.97
N THR A 109 -9.42 -6.16 36.73
CA THR A 109 -10.12 -5.37 37.75
C THR A 109 -11.64 -5.41 37.64
N THR A 110 -12.19 -5.82 36.50
CA THR A 110 -13.64 -5.71 36.23
C THR A 110 -14.33 -7.05 36.44
N PRO A 111 -15.39 -7.13 37.28
CA PRO A 111 -16.17 -8.35 37.43
C PRO A 111 -16.94 -8.66 36.14
N LEU A 112 -16.97 -9.94 35.75
CA LEU A 112 -17.68 -10.38 34.54
C LEU A 112 -19.20 -10.30 34.75
N CYS A 113 -19.86 -9.42 33.99
CA CYS A 113 -21.30 -9.42 33.85
C CYS A 113 -21.72 -10.23 32.61
N ARG A 114 -22.70 -11.12 32.76
CA ARG A 114 -23.16 -12.00 31.66
C ARG A 114 -23.72 -11.21 30.48
N LEU A 115 -24.44 -10.11 30.77
CA LEU A 115 -25.02 -9.26 29.73
C LEU A 115 -23.95 -8.52 28.93
N THR A 116 -22.92 -7.99 29.59
CA THR A 116 -21.81 -7.31 28.89
C THR A 116 -20.99 -8.29 28.08
N LEU A 117 -20.80 -9.52 28.57
CA LEU A 117 -20.13 -10.59 27.84
C LEU A 117 -20.92 -10.99 26.58
N ALA A 118 -22.23 -11.20 26.71
CA ALA A 118 -23.09 -11.50 25.57
C ALA A 118 -23.05 -10.37 24.54
N TRP A 119 -23.16 -9.12 24.99
CA TRP A 119 -23.03 -7.95 24.14
C TRP A 119 -21.68 -7.88 23.42
N SER A 120 -20.56 -8.11 24.12
CA SER A 120 -19.23 -8.04 23.50
C SER A 120 -19.05 -9.09 22.41
N ILE A 121 -19.61 -10.28 22.59
CA ILE A 121 -19.55 -11.36 21.58
C ILE A 121 -20.37 -10.95 20.35
N ILE A 122 -21.61 -10.51 20.54
CA ILE A 122 -22.47 -10.06 19.43
C ILE A 122 -21.82 -8.90 18.68
N TYR A 123 -21.29 -7.93 19.41
CA TYR A 123 -20.64 -6.75 18.85
C TYR A 123 -19.36 -7.11 18.07
N TYR A 124 -18.56 -8.06 18.56
CA TYR A 124 -17.39 -8.58 17.86
C TYR A 124 -17.77 -9.16 16.49
N TYR A 125 -18.78 -10.02 16.44
CA TYR A 125 -19.23 -10.59 15.17
C TYR A 125 -19.86 -9.54 14.25
N PHE A 126 -20.64 -8.60 14.79
CA PHE A 126 -21.26 -7.53 14.01
C PHE A 126 -20.22 -6.62 13.33
N THR A 127 -19.20 -6.19 14.09
CA THR A 127 -18.11 -5.35 13.57
C THR A 127 -17.22 -6.14 12.59
N GLY A 128 -16.85 -7.38 12.92
CA GLY A 128 -16.06 -8.24 12.04
C GLY A 128 -16.77 -8.59 10.72
N LEU A 129 -18.08 -8.85 10.78
CA LEU A 129 -18.90 -9.08 9.59
C LEU A 129 -18.99 -7.81 8.73
N SER A 130 -19.07 -6.64 9.35
CA SER A 130 -19.09 -5.36 8.62
C SER A 130 -17.79 -5.06 7.88
N ILE A 131 -16.63 -5.47 8.44
CA ILE A 131 -15.35 -5.38 7.72
C ILE A 131 -15.30 -6.38 6.56
N THR A 132 -15.64 -7.64 6.81
CA THR A 132 -15.47 -8.72 5.82
C THR A 132 -16.52 -8.68 4.70
N ALA A 133 -17.80 -8.54 5.02
CA ALA A 133 -18.87 -8.43 4.03
C ALA A 133 -18.94 -7.01 3.45
N GLY A 134 -18.89 -5.99 4.32
CA GLY A 134 -18.96 -4.58 3.89
C GLY A 134 -17.66 -4.07 3.28
N TYR A 135 -16.68 -3.72 4.12
CA TYR A 135 -15.47 -2.99 3.70
C TYR A 135 -14.72 -3.75 2.60
N HIS A 136 -14.54 -5.05 2.79
CA HIS A 136 -13.81 -5.91 1.87
C HIS A 136 -14.62 -6.27 0.62
N ARG A 137 -15.72 -7.04 0.75
CA ARG A 137 -16.43 -7.58 -0.42
C ARG A 137 -17.30 -6.54 -1.14
N LEU A 138 -18.10 -5.77 -0.42
CA LEU A 138 -19.01 -4.80 -1.01
C LEU A 138 -18.26 -3.58 -1.56
N TRP A 139 -17.49 -2.88 -0.72
CA TRP A 139 -16.90 -1.59 -1.14
C TRP A 139 -15.55 -1.72 -1.85
N SER A 140 -14.71 -2.69 -1.49
CA SER A 140 -13.37 -2.84 -2.10
C SER A 140 -13.39 -3.69 -3.36
N HIS A 141 -14.07 -4.84 -3.32
CA HIS A 141 -14.13 -5.77 -4.46
C HIS A 141 -15.41 -5.67 -5.31
N ARG A 142 -16.43 -4.95 -4.83
CA ARG A 142 -17.74 -4.85 -5.52
C ARG A 142 -18.31 -6.21 -5.92
N SER A 143 -18.11 -7.23 -5.08
CA SER A 143 -18.51 -8.61 -5.39
C SER A 143 -20.02 -8.82 -5.41
N TYR A 144 -20.80 -7.90 -4.85
CA TYR A 144 -22.26 -7.91 -4.87
C TYR A 144 -22.82 -6.49 -4.72
N ASN A 145 -24.11 -6.33 -5.03
CA ASN A 145 -24.86 -5.10 -4.79
C ASN A 145 -25.72 -5.26 -3.54
N ALA A 146 -25.75 -4.24 -2.67
CA ALA A 146 -26.51 -4.24 -1.43
C ALA A 146 -27.60 -3.15 -1.45
N SER A 147 -28.76 -3.44 -0.86
CA SER A 147 -29.79 -2.43 -0.62
C SER A 147 -29.30 -1.39 0.38
N LEU A 148 -29.85 -0.17 0.33
CA LEU A 148 -29.45 0.93 1.22
C LEU A 148 -29.47 0.56 2.73
N PRO A 149 -30.49 -0.15 3.26
CA PRO A 149 -30.49 -0.55 4.67
C PRO A 149 -29.29 -1.44 5.03
N LEU A 150 -28.92 -2.37 4.13
CA LEU A 150 -27.79 -3.25 4.35
C LEU A 150 -26.45 -2.50 4.26
N GLN A 151 -26.35 -1.50 3.37
CA GLN A 151 -25.19 -0.61 3.32
C GLN A 151 -25.03 0.17 4.62
N TYR A 152 -26.11 0.72 5.17
CA TYR A 152 -26.07 1.41 6.46
C TYR A 152 -25.73 0.46 7.61
N PHE A 153 -26.25 -0.75 7.61
CA PHE A 153 -25.92 -1.78 8.60
C PHE A 153 -24.40 -2.03 8.65
N PHE A 154 -23.76 -2.27 7.50
CA PHE A 154 -22.30 -2.44 7.44
C PHE A 154 -21.53 -1.15 7.71
N ALA A 155 -22.06 0.02 7.36
CA ALA A 155 -21.40 1.29 7.65
C ALA A 155 -21.33 1.56 9.16
N LEU A 156 -22.42 1.27 9.88
CA LEU A 156 -22.51 1.40 11.34
C LEU A 156 -21.67 0.36 12.07
N GLY A 157 -21.68 -0.91 11.62
CA GLY A 157 -20.80 -1.91 12.23
C GLY A 157 -19.33 -1.68 11.90
N GLY A 158 -19.02 -1.18 10.71
CA GLY A 158 -17.65 -0.84 10.32
C GLY A 158 -17.09 0.37 11.07
N SER A 159 -17.91 1.37 11.39
CA SER A 159 -17.47 2.49 12.23
C SER A 159 -17.10 2.03 13.65
N GLY A 160 -17.81 1.01 14.16
CA GLY A 160 -17.49 0.34 15.42
C GLY A 160 -16.20 -0.49 15.43
N ALA A 161 -15.68 -0.86 14.25
CA ALA A 161 -14.43 -1.61 14.13
C ALA A 161 -13.16 -0.72 14.23
N VAL A 162 -13.32 0.60 14.13
CA VAL A 162 -12.24 1.60 14.29
C VAL A 162 -11.05 1.37 13.32
N GLN A 163 -11.33 0.94 12.09
CA GLN A 163 -10.30 0.70 11.04
C GLN A 163 -10.18 1.85 10.02
N GLY A 164 -10.63 3.05 10.38
CA GLY A 164 -10.73 4.20 9.47
C GLY A 164 -12.03 4.21 8.66
N SER A 165 -12.17 5.19 7.76
CA SER A 165 -13.37 5.34 6.94
C SER A 165 -13.44 4.28 5.83
N ILE A 166 -14.66 3.97 5.37
CA ILE A 166 -14.91 3.05 4.24
C ILE A 166 -14.03 3.41 3.03
N GLN A 167 -13.97 4.69 2.68
CA GLN A 167 -13.18 5.15 1.55
C GLN A 167 -11.68 4.97 1.76
N TRP A 168 -11.16 5.29 2.95
CA TRP A 168 -9.75 5.14 3.26
C TRP A 168 -9.32 3.66 3.22
N TRP A 169 -10.11 2.81 3.87
CA TRP A 169 -9.86 1.37 3.94
C TRP A 169 -9.93 0.74 2.55
N ALA A 170 -10.98 1.02 1.78
CA ALA A 170 -11.17 0.43 0.46
C ALA A 170 -10.13 0.91 -0.57
N ARG A 171 -9.62 2.14 -0.43
CA ARG A 171 -8.50 2.63 -1.23
C ARG A 171 -7.21 1.88 -0.89
N GLY A 172 -6.91 1.74 0.41
CA GLY A 172 -5.73 1.00 0.87
C GLY A 172 -5.77 -0.47 0.45
N HIS A 173 -6.93 -1.11 0.58
CA HIS A 173 -7.14 -2.51 0.19
C HIS A 173 -6.97 -2.75 -1.31
N ARG A 174 -7.52 -1.85 -2.15
CA ARG A 174 -7.30 -1.91 -3.60
C ARG A 174 -5.85 -1.65 -4.00
N ALA A 175 -5.17 -0.73 -3.31
CA ALA A 175 -3.75 -0.47 -3.53
C ALA A 175 -2.90 -1.69 -3.16
N TYR A 176 -3.18 -2.34 -2.03
CA TYR A 176 -2.54 -3.59 -1.62
C TYR A 176 -2.65 -4.63 -2.74
N HIS A 177 -3.86 -4.97 -3.19
CA HIS A 177 -4.03 -5.98 -4.25
C HIS A 177 -3.37 -5.60 -5.58
N ARG A 178 -3.37 -4.31 -5.94
CA ARG A 178 -2.76 -3.85 -7.19
C ARG A 178 -1.24 -3.85 -7.15
N TYR A 179 -0.65 -3.54 -6.00
CA TYR A 179 0.79 -3.35 -5.87
C TYR A 179 1.46 -4.43 -5.03
N THR A 180 0.78 -5.56 -4.78
CA THR A 180 1.25 -6.69 -3.96
C THR A 180 2.70 -7.02 -4.30
N ASP A 181 3.53 -7.17 -3.26
CA ASP A 181 4.96 -7.51 -3.37
C ASP A 181 5.84 -6.47 -4.11
N THR A 182 5.35 -5.23 -4.28
CA THR A 182 6.15 -4.10 -4.78
C THR A 182 6.45 -3.06 -3.69
N ASP A 183 7.34 -2.11 -3.97
CA ASP A 183 7.70 -1.03 -3.02
C ASP A 183 6.50 -0.15 -2.62
N LEU A 184 5.50 -0.04 -3.52
CA LEU A 184 4.26 0.72 -3.32
C LEU A 184 3.21 -0.02 -2.50
N ASP A 185 3.42 -1.29 -2.18
CA ASP A 185 2.54 -2.02 -1.28
C ASP A 185 2.64 -1.42 0.15
N PRO A 186 1.53 -0.89 0.70
CA PRO A 186 1.51 -0.37 2.06
C PRO A 186 1.77 -1.45 3.11
N TYR A 187 1.53 -2.73 2.81
CA TYR A 187 1.66 -3.86 3.72
C TYR A 187 2.70 -4.89 3.26
N SER A 188 3.64 -4.47 2.41
CA SER A 188 4.67 -5.35 1.83
C SER A 188 5.37 -6.20 2.90
N ALA A 189 5.27 -7.52 2.78
CA ALA A 189 5.96 -8.46 3.68
C ALA A 189 7.50 -8.34 3.61
N HIS A 190 8.03 -7.77 2.51
CA HIS A 190 9.44 -7.48 2.36
C HIS A 190 9.97 -6.43 3.35
N LYS A 191 9.08 -5.64 3.97
CA LYS A 191 9.44 -4.62 4.98
C LYS A 191 9.64 -5.21 6.39
N GLY A 192 9.35 -6.51 6.57
CA GLY A 192 9.46 -7.20 7.86
C GLY A 192 8.11 -7.43 8.54
N LEU A 193 8.15 -8.01 9.73
CA LEU A 193 6.96 -8.41 10.50
C LEU A 193 6.33 -7.27 11.30
N LEU A 194 7.04 -6.14 11.47
CA LEU A 194 6.67 -5.01 12.33
C LEU A 194 6.79 -3.68 11.59
#